data_AF-A0A0C3CAU0-F1
#
_entry.id   AF-A0A0C3CAU0-F1
#
_cell.length_a   1.000
_cell.length_b   1.000
_cell.length_c   1.000
_cell.angle_alpha   90.00
_cell.angle_beta   90.00
_cell.angle_gamma   90.00
#
_symmetry.space_group_name_H-M   'P 1'
#
loop_
_entity.id
_entity.type
_entity.pdbx_description
1 polymer ?
#
loop_
_entity_poly.entity_id
_entity_poly.type
_entity_poly.pdbx_seq_one_letter_code
_entity_poly.pdbx_strand_id
1 'polypeptide(L)'
;MPHGNIFEDSGQPTLTWANVGIALAFILLDVGISTVFRLGVGISLLIAALRCIGQLGVVATILQQVFENKNPWAVAFISFVLNFLGTFETVINKSPRRFRYMFPAVLIAMLGSTIPISILGSKFAMSVEPFWTPIQYIPIVGMLCGATVSGVVVAVSYILKEFKENKDKIEIYLAFGATRVEACRPLAVQALKLALTPPINSMSVLGIIAIPGMMTGAILGGSSVQQAAKLQMIIMFMITASTTLASVFITFAAIFVIVDHEHRVRPDRIEENGKQWFAIQQWDLKKFIGWFRNGVRGRTDKPNGSHSEREVLIA
;
A
#
# COMPACT_ATOMS: atom_id res chain seq x y z
N MET A 1 -41.46 39.28 -4.77
CA MET A 1 -41.35 37.85 -5.16
C MET A 1 -40.08 37.32 -4.53
N PRO A 2 -40.15 36.47 -3.50
CA PRO A 2 -38.96 35.95 -2.85
C PRO A 2 -38.36 34.84 -3.72
N HIS A 3 -37.09 35.00 -4.08
CA HIS A 3 -36.30 33.96 -4.73
C HIS A 3 -36.14 32.81 -3.74
N GLY A 4 -36.78 31.68 -4.06
CA GLY A 4 -36.72 30.45 -3.28
C GLY A 4 -35.29 29.93 -3.18
N ASN A 5 -34.91 29.56 -1.96
CA ASN A 5 -33.71 28.80 -1.66
C ASN A 5 -33.79 27.44 -2.37
N ILE A 6 -33.00 27.24 -3.42
CA ILE A 6 -32.97 26.01 -4.24
C ILE A 6 -32.01 24.95 -3.65
N PHE A 7 -31.66 25.07 -2.36
CA PHE A 7 -30.66 24.23 -1.70
C PHE A 7 -31.16 23.66 -0.36
N GLU A 8 -32.47 23.46 -0.21
CA GLU A 8 -33.00 22.63 0.87
C GLU A 8 -33.24 21.21 0.33
N ASP A 9 -32.55 20.26 0.98
CA ASP A 9 -32.64 18.80 0.84
C ASP A 9 -31.85 18.12 -0.29
N SER A 10 -30.51 18.17 -0.21
CA SER A 10 -29.67 17.24 -0.99
C SER A 10 -29.78 15.83 -0.40
N GLY A 11 -30.74 15.05 -0.89
CA GLY A 11 -30.94 13.63 -0.58
C GLY A 11 -29.75 12.76 -0.95
N GLN A 12 -28.67 12.84 -0.17
CA GLN A 12 -27.53 11.94 -0.31
C GLN A 12 -27.95 10.54 0.14
N PRO A 13 -27.81 9.51 -0.71
CA PRO A 13 -28.21 8.15 -0.36
C PRO A 13 -27.40 7.66 0.83
N THR A 14 -28.08 7.18 1.88
CA THR A 14 -27.42 6.62 3.06
C THR A 14 -26.80 5.28 2.70
N LEU A 15 -25.46 5.21 2.75
CA LEU A 15 -24.74 3.98 2.43
C LEU A 15 -24.83 3.00 3.61
N THR A 16 -25.41 1.83 3.36
CA THR A 16 -25.50 0.73 4.32
C THR A 16 -24.45 -0.36 4.03
N TRP A 17 -24.20 -1.23 5.01
CA TRP A 17 -23.32 -2.41 4.84
C TRP A 17 -23.73 -3.32 3.68
N ALA A 18 -25.02 -3.32 3.30
CA ALA A 18 -25.51 -4.01 2.11
C ALA A 18 -24.85 -3.50 0.82
N ASN A 19 -24.65 -2.18 0.68
CA ASN A 19 -24.00 -1.58 -0.49
C ASN A 19 -22.52 -1.99 -0.57
N VAL A 20 -21.84 -2.09 0.57
CA VAL A 20 -20.46 -2.61 0.66
C VAL A 20 -20.42 -4.08 0.25
N GLY A 21 -21.40 -4.88 0.67
CA GLY A 21 -21.54 -6.28 0.27
C GLY A 21 -21.78 -6.46 -1.23
N ILE A 22 -22.61 -5.60 -1.83
CA ILE A 22 -22.83 -5.57 -3.29
C ILE A 22 -21.52 -5.21 -4.01
N ALA A 23 -20.77 -4.21 -3.53
CA ALA A 23 -19.48 -3.85 -4.12
C ALA A 23 -18.43 -4.97 -4.00
N LEU A 24 -18.48 -5.76 -2.91
CA LEU A 24 -17.62 -6.93 -2.75
C LEU A 24 -17.88 -8.00 -3.84
N ALA A 25 -19.09 -8.06 -4.40
CA ALA A 25 -19.39 -8.97 -5.51
C ALA A 25 -18.55 -8.68 -6.76
N PHE A 26 -18.13 -7.43 -6.99
CA PHE A 26 -17.21 -7.10 -8.08
C PHE A 26 -15.82 -7.73 -7.86
N ILE A 27 -15.32 -7.72 -6.62
CA ILE A 27 -14.08 -8.43 -6.29
C ILE A 27 -14.24 -9.94 -6.47
N LEU A 28 -15.40 -10.52 -6.10
CA LEU A 28 -15.65 -11.94 -6.33
C LEU A 28 -15.68 -12.31 -7.82
N LEU A 29 -16.18 -11.42 -8.67
CA LEU A 29 -16.10 -11.56 -10.12
C LEU A 29 -14.63 -11.58 -10.58
N ASP A 30 -13.79 -10.65 -10.12
CA ASP A 30 -12.36 -10.63 -10.43
C ASP A 30 -11.63 -11.91 -9.98
N VAL A 31 -12.02 -12.45 -8.82
CA VAL A 31 -11.52 -13.75 -8.33
C VAL A 31 -11.94 -14.89 -9.27
N GLY A 32 -13.18 -14.87 -9.75
CA GLY A 32 -13.68 -15.81 -10.75
C GLY A 32 -12.86 -15.76 -12.04
N ILE A 33 -12.67 -14.57 -12.61
CA ILE A 33 -11.83 -14.34 -13.79
C ILE A 33 -10.40 -14.83 -13.53
N SER A 34 -9.81 -14.46 -12.39
CA SER A 34 -8.46 -14.89 -12.00
C SER A 34 -8.31 -16.41 -11.95
N THR A 35 -9.36 -17.11 -11.55
CA THR A 35 -9.39 -18.58 -11.48
C THR A 35 -9.50 -19.21 -12.86
N VAL A 36 -10.37 -18.67 -13.72
CA VAL A 36 -10.54 -19.13 -15.11
C VAL A 36 -9.25 -19.00 -15.91
N PHE A 37 -8.60 -17.83 -15.80
CA PHE A 37 -7.35 -17.53 -16.52
C PHE A 37 -6.08 -17.95 -15.74
N ARG A 38 -6.24 -18.58 -14.56
CA ARG A 38 -5.13 -19.07 -13.70
C ARG A 38 -4.06 -18.01 -13.37
N LEU A 39 -4.46 -16.76 -13.12
CA LEU A 39 -3.53 -15.67 -12.79
C LEU A 39 -2.92 -15.80 -11.38
N GLY A 40 -3.54 -16.58 -10.49
CA GLY A 40 -3.04 -16.79 -9.12
C GLY A 40 -3.25 -15.62 -8.16
N VAL A 41 -3.89 -14.51 -8.58
CA VAL A 41 -4.12 -13.32 -7.76
C VAL A 41 -5.44 -13.30 -6.98
N GLY A 42 -6.36 -14.24 -7.27
CA GLY A 42 -7.71 -14.24 -6.67
C GLY A 42 -7.73 -14.21 -5.13
N ILE A 43 -7.03 -15.14 -4.46
CA ILE A 43 -6.98 -15.17 -2.98
C ILE A 43 -6.35 -13.89 -2.42
N SER A 44 -5.32 -13.36 -3.08
CA SER A 44 -4.68 -12.10 -2.68
C SER A 44 -5.64 -10.92 -2.79
N LEU A 45 -6.47 -10.85 -3.84
CA LEU A 45 -7.52 -9.84 -4.01
C LEU A 45 -8.56 -9.92 -2.91
N LEU A 46 -9.05 -11.13 -2.61
CA LEU A 46 -10.07 -11.34 -1.59
C LEU A 46 -9.57 -10.94 -0.20
N ILE A 47 -8.34 -11.31 0.15
CA ILE A 47 -7.79 -10.96 1.46
C ILE A 47 -7.46 -9.46 1.53
N ALA A 48 -7.02 -8.84 0.44
CA ALA A 48 -6.88 -7.38 0.38
C ALA A 48 -8.23 -6.66 0.57
N ALA A 49 -9.30 -7.16 -0.03
CA ALA A 49 -10.65 -6.61 0.12
C ALA A 49 -11.17 -6.75 1.57
N LEU A 50 -11.04 -7.92 2.18
CA LEU A 50 -11.43 -8.14 3.58
C LEU A 50 -10.62 -7.27 4.55
N ARG A 51 -9.30 -7.16 4.31
CA ARG A 51 -8.43 -6.26 5.08
C ARG A 51 -8.86 -4.81 4.90
N CYS A 52 -9.21 -4.38 3.69
CA CYS A 52 -9.70 -3.02 3.42
C CYS A 52 -10.97 -2.71 4.24
N ILE A 53 -11.96 -3.61 4.22
CA ILE A 53 -13.20 -3.44 4.98
C ILE A 53 -12.90 -3.32 6.48
N GLY A 54 -12.10 -4.24 7.03
CA GLY A 54 -11.73 -4.21 8.44
C GLY A 54 -10.96 -2.94 8.82
N GLN A 55 -9.98 -2.53 8.00
CA GLN A 55 -9.15 -1.37 8.27
C GLN A 55 -9.94 -0.06 8.19
N LEU A 56 -10.77 0.14 7.15
CA LEU A 56 -11.62 1.33 7.04
C LEU A 56 -12.66 1.39 8.16
N GLY A 57 -13.26 0.25 8.53
CA GLY A 57 -14.21 0.20 9.64
C GLY A 57 -13.57 0.63 10.97
N VAL A 58 -12.39 0.10 11.30
CA VAL A 58 -11.65 0.49 12.51
C VAL A 58 -11.25 1.97 12.46
N VAL A 59 -10.69 2.43 11.35
CA VAL A 59 -10.26 3.83 11.20
C VAL A 59 -11.46 4.79 11.34
N ALA A 60 -12.62 4.46 10.77
CA ALA A 60 -13.82 5.27 10.90
C ALA A 60 -14.22 5.48 12.37
N THR A 61 -14.16 4.43 13.19
CA THR A 61 -14.49 4.53 14.63
C THR A 61 -13.45 5.31 15.43
N ILE A 62 -12.16 5.12 15.13
CA ILE A 62 -11.07 5.80 15.85
C ILE A 62 -11.06 7.29 15.53
N LEU A 63 -11.22 7.66 14.26
CA LEU A 63 -11.13 9.07 13.84
C LEU A 63 -12.19 9.95 14.51
N GLN A 64 -13.41 9.42 14.73
CA GLN A 64 -14.46 10.17 15.42
C GLN A 64 -14.01 10.60 16.82
N GLN A 65 -13.49 9.66 17.63
CA GLN A 65 -13.01 9.94 18.98
C GLN A 65 -11.83 10.92 19.01
N VAL A 66 -10.97 10.85 17.99
CA VAL A 66 -9.78 11.70 17.88
C VAL A 66 -10.15 13.14 17.53
N PHE A 67 -11.15 13.32 16.67
CA PHE A 67 -11.61 14.65 16.26
C PHE A 67 -12.30 15.40 17.40
N GLU A 68 -12.96 14.68 18.31
CA GLU A 68 -13.62 15.26 19.49
C GLU A 68 -12.60 15.77 20.53
N ASN A 69 -11.53 15.00 20.78
CA ASN A 69 -10.59 15.30 21.87
C ASN A 69 -9.57 16.42 21.59
N LYS A 70 -9.42 16.87 20.32
CA LYS A 70 -8.53 17.96 19.87
C LYS A 70 -7.17 18.02 20.61
N ASN A 71 -6.56 16.87 20.89
CA ASN A 71 -5.31 16.78 21.66
C ASN A 71 -4.11 16.66 20.71
N PRO A 72 -3.08 17.54 20.80
CA PRO A 72 -1.95 17.53 19.86
C PRO A 72 -1.12 16.25 19.96
N TRP A 73 -1.05 15.65 21.15
CA TRP A 73 -0.34 14.40 21.37
C TRP A 73 -1.04 13.23 20.69
N ALA A 74 -2.37 13.23 20.63
CA ALA A 74 -3.12 12.20 19.91
C ALA A 74 -2.85 12.26 18.40
N VAL A 75 -2.80 13.48 17.83
CA VAL A 75 -2.47 13.68 16.40
C VAL A 75 -1.05 13.25 16.09
N ALA A 76 -0.09 13.59 16.95
CA ALA A 76 1.30 13.15 16.82
C ALA A 76 1.42 11.62 16.91
N PHE A 77 0.74 11.01 17.88
CA PHE A 77 0.72 9.56 18.06
C PHE A 77 0.14 8.84 16.83
N ILE A 78 -0.99 9.29 16.30
CA ILE A 78 -1.60 8.70 15.10
C ILE A 78 -0.68 8.87 13.89
N SER A 79 -0.07 10.04 13.73
CA SER A 79 0.88 10.29 12.65
C SER A 79 2.08 9.34 12.71
N PHE A 80 2.58 9.06 13.92
CA PHE A 80 3.63 8.07 14.16
C PHE A 80 3.15 6.65 13.83
N VAL A 81 1.97 6.26 14.31
CA VAL A 81 1.37 4.93 14.04
C VAL A 81 1.17 4.72 12.55
N LEU A 82 0.70 5.71 11.80
CA LEU A 82 0.55 5.64 10.34
C LEU A 82 1.91 5.38 9.66
N ASN A 83 2.96 6.11 10.05
CA ASN A 83 4.31 5.89 9.51
C ASN A 83 4.88 4.51 9.90
N PHE A 84 4.62 4.06 11.13
CA PHE A 84 5.04 2.75 11.60
C PHE A 84 4.35 1.62 10.82
N LEU A 85 3.04 1.71 10.64
CA LEU A 85 2.27 0.76 9.83
C LEU A 85 2.70 0.79 8.36
N GLY A 86 2.98 1.98 7.80
CA GLY A 86 3.52 2.13 6.45
C GLY A 86 4.89 1.48 6.29
N THR A 87 5.75 1.61 7.29
CA THR A 87 7.06 0.92 7.35
C THR A 87 6.87 -0.59 7.40
N PHE A 88 5.99 -1.08 8.28
CA PHE A 88 5.67 -2.49 8.40
C PHE A 88 5.17 -3.04 7.05
N GLU A 89 4.23 -2.35 6.41
CA GLU A 89 3.70 -2.73 5.10
C GLU A 89 4.79 -2.78 4.01
N THR A 90 5.67 -1.78 3.99
CA THR A 90 6.80 -1.70 3.06
C THR A 90 7.73 -2.89 3.19
N VAL A 91 8.20 -3.16 4.41
CA VAL A 91 9.24 -4.15 4.68
C VAL A 91 8.67 -5.57 4.65
N ILE A 92 7.44 -5.75 5.17
CA ILE A 92 6.89 -7.07 5.40
C ILE A 92 6.07 -7.58 4.22
N ASN A 93 5.20 -6.74 3.67
CA ASN A 93 4.22 -7.19 2.68
C ASN A 93 4.60 -6.86 1.25
N LYS A 94 5.20 -5.69 1.01
CA LYS A 94 5.42 -5.19 -0.36
C LYS A 94 6.83 -5.41 -0.91
N SER A 95 7.85 -5.50 -0.07
CA SER A 95 9.22 -5.67 -0.57
C SER A 95 9.59 -7.15 -0.80
N PRO A 96 9.93 -7.55 -2.04
CA PRO A 96 10.27 -8.93 -2.37
C PRO A 96 11.65 -9.36 -1.82
N ARG A 97 12.53 -8.40 -1.55
CA ARG A 97 13.89 -8.63 -1.06
C ARG A 97 14.16 -7.67 0.09
N ARG A 98 14.94 -8.10 1.07
CA ARG A 98 15.29 -7.29 2.23
C ARG A 98 16.79 -7.13 2.31
N PHE A 99 17.23 -6.04 2.94
CA PHE A 99 18.61 -5.89 3.36
C PHE A 99 18.68 -5.76 4.88
N ARG A 100 19.84 -6.09 5.46
CA ARG A 100 20.08 -5.96 6.89
C ARG A 100 19.77 -4.53 7.36
N TYR A 101 19.03 -4.37 8.46
CA TYR A 101 18.57 -3.05 8.96
C TYR A 101 17.59 -2.29 8.05
N MET A 102 16.90 -2.97 7.12
CA MET A 102 15.90 -2.32 6.27
C MET A 102 14.75 -1.70 7.06
N PHE A 103 14.26 -2.34 8.13
CA PHE A 103 13.16 -1.78 8.94
C PHE A 103 13.49 -0.41 9.55
N PRO A 104 14.57 -0.25 10.34
CA PRO A 104 14.92 1.07 10.87
C PRO A 104 15.29 2.07 9.78
N ALA A 105 15.92 1.64 8.67
CA ALA A 105 16.24 2.53 7.55
C ALA A 105 14.96 3.09 6.88
N VAL A 106 13.96 2.24 6.60
CA VAL A 106 12.67 2.66 6.05
C VAL A 106 11.92 3.54 7.05
N LEU A 107 11.92 3.19 8.34
CA LEU A 107 11.24 4.00 9.36
C LEU A 107 11.82 5.42 9.43
N ILE A 108 13.15 5.55 9.45
CA ILE A 108 13.84 6.85 9.45
C ILE A 108 13.55 7.61 8.16
N ALA A 109 13.58 6.94 6.99
CA ALA A 109 13.24 7.57 5.72
C ALA A 109 11.79 8.09 5.70
N MET A 110 10.84 7.30 6.22
CA MET A 110 9.42 7.64 6.28
C MET A 110 9.15 8.81 7.23
N LEU A 111 9.68 8.74 8.46
CA LEU A 111 9.53 9.79 9.45
C LEU A 111 10.25 11.07 9.02
N GLY A 112 11.47 10.93 8.50
CA GLY A 112 12.31 12.02 8.03
C GLY A 112 11.80 12.70 6.75
N SER A 113 10.89 12.06 6.00
CA SER A 113 10.23 12.69 4.86
C SER A 113 8.83 13.21 5.20
N THR A 114 7.99 12.34 5.76
CA THR A 114 6.54 12.56 5.85
C THR A 114 6.22 13.62 6.89
N ILE A 115 6.83 13.54 8.07
CA ILE A 115 6.58 14.47 9.19
C ILE A 115 7.01 15.91 8.88
N PRO A 116 8.25 16.18 8.42
CA PRO A 116 8.63 17.56 8.13
C PRO A 116 7.80 18.15 6.99
N ILE A 117 7.49 17.38 5.95
CA ILE A 117 6.68 17.86 4.82
C ILE A 117 5.24 18.09 5.24
N SER A 118 4.65 17.22 6.07
CA SER A 118 3.30 17.43 6.57
C SER A 118 3.21 18.67 7.47
N ILE A 119 4.19 18.90 8.35
CA ILE A 119 4.22 20.10 9.21
C ILE A 119 4.40 21.36 8.37
N LEU A 120 5.41 21.40 7.50
CA LEU A 120 5.71 22.56 6.66
C LEU A 120 4.56 22.86 5.69
N GLY A 121 4.01 21.83 5.04
CA GLY A 121 2.90 21.97 4.11
C GLY A 121 1.61 22.45 4.80
N SER A 122 1.26 21.86 5.94
CA SER A 122 0.04 22.26 6.67
C SER A 122 0.15 23.68 7.22
N LYS A 123 1.32 24.05 7.76
CA LYS A 123 1.54 25.39 8.33
C LYS A 123 1.67 26.48 7.25
N PHE A 124 2.54 26.27 6.25
CA PHE A 124 2.91 27.33 5.31
C PHE A 124 2.14 27.29 4.00
N ALA A 125 1.88 26.10 3.43
CA ALA A 125 1.22 25.99 2.14
C ALA A 125 -0.32 26.08 2.26
N MET A 126 -0.87 25.49 3.33
CA MET A 126 -2.32 25.48 3.57
C MET A 126 -2.77 26.58 4.53
N SER A 127 -1.84 27.30 5.18
CA SER A 127 -2.13 28.35 6.17
C SER A 127 -3.11 27.92 7.25
N VAL A 128 -3.00 26.67 7.72
CA VAL A 128 -3.90 26.11 8.73
C VAL A 128 -3.35 26.45 10.11
N GLU A 129 -4.12 27.19 10.88
CA GLU A 129 -3.81 27.52 12.27
C GLU A 129 -4.91 26.99 13.20
N PRO A 130 -4.60 26.05 14.12
CA PRO A 130 -3.33 25.35 14.31
C PRO A 130 -3.05 24.29 13.22
N PHE A 131 -1.79 24.15 12.80
CA PHE A 131 -1.38 23.21 11.73
C PHE A 131 -1.73 21.74 12.02
N TRP A 132 -1.93 21.40 13.29
CA TRP A 132 -2.25 20.06 13.78
C TRP A 132 -3.77 19.81 13.88
N THR A 133 -4.58 20.59 13.17
CA THR A 133 -6.03 20.40 13.09
C THR A 133 -6.36 18.95 12.65
N PRO A 134 -6.94 18.11 13.54
CA PRO A 134 -7.02 16.66 13.33
C PRO A 134 -7.69 16.24 12.03
N ILE A 135 -8.78 16.92 11.66
CA ILE A 135 -9.61 16.58 10.50
C ILE A 135 -8.90 16.79 9.16
N GLN A 136 -7.90 17.68 9.11
CA GLN A 136 -7.10 17.91 7.90
C GLN A 136 -5.77 17.17 7.98
N TYR A 137 -5.07 17.28 9.11
CA TYR A 137 -3.70 16.79 9.25
C TYR A 137 -3.58 15.27 9.15
N ILE A 138 -4.49 14.52 9.79
CA ILE A 138 -4.41 13.05 9.82
C ILE A 138 -4.60 12.45 8.41
N PRO A 139 -5.64 12.83 7.63
CA PRO A 139 -5.76 12.38 6.24
C PRO A 139 -4.57 12.76 5.37
N ILE A 140 -4.02 13.97 5.53
CA ILE A 140 -2.83 14.42 4.77
C ILE A 140 -1.65 13.49 5.06
N VAL A 141 -1.32 13.25 6.33
CA VAL A 141 -0.25 12.34 6.72
C VAL A 141 -0.50 10.93 6.16
N GLY A 142 -1.73 10.43 6.24
CA GLY A 142 -2.12 9.14 5.67
C GLY A 142 -1.88 9.05 4.15
N MET A 143 -2.27 10.08 3.41
CA MET A 143 -2.05 10.16 1.95
C MET A 143 -0.56 10.23 1.59
N LEU A 144 0.21 11.08 2.30
CA LEU A 144 1.65 11.17 2.10
C LEU A 144 2.32 9.82 2.39
N CYS A 145 2.00 9.19 3.52
CA CYS A 145 2.57 7.91 3.90
C CYS A 145 2.24 6.82 2.86
N GLY A 146 0.97 6.70 2.45
CA GLY A 146 0.52 5.69 1.49
C GLY A 146 1.22 5.79 0.13
N ALA A 147 1.37 7.00 -0.41
CA ALA A 147 2.09 7.23 -1.65
C ALA A 147 3.61 6.99 -1.49
N THR A 148 4.18 7.49 -0.40
CA THR A 148 5.62 7.39 -0.12
C THR A 148 6.05 5.92 0.07
N VAL A 149 5.22 5.08 0.73
CA VAL A 149 5.43 3.62 0.83
C VAL A 149 5.63 2.99 -0.54
N SER A 150 4.78 3.33 -1.50
CA SER A 150 4.85 2.75 -2.85
C SER A 150 6.13 3.17 -3.57
N GLY A 151 6.55 4.44 -3.46
CA GLY A 151 7.82 4.91 -4.00
C GLY A 151 9.04 4.25 -3.36
N VAL A 152 9.06 4.13 -2.04
CA VAL A 152 10.15 3.45 -1.29
C VAL A 152 10.27 1.99 -1.69
N VAL A 153 9.16 1.25 -1.80
CA VAL A 153 9.15 -0.14 -2.26
C VAL A 153 9.78 -0.25 -3.64
N VAL A 154 9.41 0.63 -4.59
CA VAL A 154 9.95 0.62 -5.94
C VAL A 154 11.46 0.90 -5.94
N ALA A 155 11.90 1.94 -5.22
CA ALA A 155 13.31 2.30 -5.12
C ALA A 155 14.15 1.16 -4.54
N VAL A 156 13.74 0.59 -3.40
CA VAL A 156 14.47 -0.50 -2.74
C VAL A 156 14.48 -1.76 -3.60
N SER A 157 13.33 -2.14 -4.16
CA SER A 157 13.23 -3.37 -4.96
C SER A 157 14.13 -3.29 -6.20
N TYR A 158 14.19 -2.12 -6.84
CA TYR A 158 15.09 -1.89 -7.97
C TYR A 158 16.56 -1.97 -7.54
N ILE A 159 16.96 -1.28 -6.48
CA ILE A 159 18.34 -1.27 -6.00
C ILE A 159 18.82 -2.66 -5.61
N LEU A 160 18.02 -3.40 -4.83
CA LEU A 160 18.35 -4.77 -4.43
C LEU A 160 18.38 -5.73 -5.62
N LYS A 161 17.64 -5.43 -6.69
CA LYS A 161 17.72 -6.18 -7.94
C LYS A 161 19.01 -5.90 -8.67
N GLU A 162 19.35 -4.64 -8.87
CA GLU A 162 20.57 -4.24 -9.56
C GLU A 162 21.84 -4.70 -8.83
N PHE A 163 21.87 -4.65 -7.50
CA PHE A 163 23.01 -5.18 -6.73
C PHE A 163 23.20 -6.69 -6.88
N LYS A 164 22.13 -7.45 -7.15
CA LYS A 164 22.21 -8.90 -7.37
C LYS A 164 22.58 -9.24 -8.81
N GLU A 165 21.99 -8.55 -9.78
CA GLU A 165 22.13 -8.87 -11.21
C GLU A 165 23.35 -8.20 -11.86
N ASN A 166 23.74 -7.02 -11.39
CA ASN A 166 24.85 -6.22 -11.96
C ASN A 166 26.01 -6.03 -10.98
N LYS A 167 26.18 -6.95 -10.01
CA LYS A 167 27.24 -6.91 -8.99
C LYS A 167 28.63 -6.68 -9.59
N ASP A 168 28.96 -7.47 -10.62
CA ASP A 168 30.30 -7.46 -11.22
C ASP A 168 30.67 -6.08 -11.78
N LYS A 169 29.70 -5.38 -12.39
CA LYS A 169 29.92 -4.03 -12.91
C LYS A 169 30.26 -3.05 -11.80
N ILE A 170 29.55 -3.13 -10.67
CA ILE A 170 29.78 -2.25 -9.51
C ILE A 170 31.16 -2.53 -8.91
N GLU A 171 31.54 -3.81 -8.79
CA GLU A 171 32.85 -4.21 -8.28
C GLU A 171 33.99 -3.77 -9.22
N ILE A 172 33.77 -3.78 -10.54
CA ILE A 172 34.72 -3.21 -11.51
C ILE A 172 34.92 -1.71 -11.25
N TYR A 173 33.86 -0.91 -11.14
CA TYR A 173 34.01 0.53 -10.85
C TYR A 173 34.77 0.78 -9.54
N LEU A 174 34.49 0.01 -8.50
CA LEU A 174 35.18 0.10 -7.22
C LEU A 174 36.66 -0.30 -7.34
N ALA A 175 36.99 -1.31 -8.15
CA ALA A 175 38.37 -1.73 -8.42
C ALA A 175 39.17 -0.68 -9.20
N PHE A 176 38.51 0.11 -10.06
CA PHE A 176 39.09 1.27 -10.74
C PHE A 176 39.21 2.52 -9.84
N GLY A 177 38.88 2.40 -8.54
CA GLY A 177 39.04 3.47 -7.55
C GLY A 177 37.84 4.40 -7.42
N ALA A 178 36.70 4.10 -8.06
CA ALA A 178 35.49 4.89 -7.87
C ALA A 178 35.00 4.79 -6.42
N THR A 179 34.48 5.89 -5.89
CA THR A 179 33.83 5.88 -4.58
C THR A 179 32.49 5.14 -4.64
N ARG A 180 31.98 4.66 -3.49
CA ARG A 180 30.65 4.02 -3.39
C ARG A 180 29.51 4.84 -4.02
N VAL A 181 29.59 6.17 -3.93
CA VAL A 181 28.57 7.08 -4.46
C VAL A 181 28.67 7.18 -5.98
N GLU A 182 29.89 7.24 -6.52
CA GLU A 182 30.12 7.29 -7.96
C GLU A 182 29.73 5.98 -8.64
N ALA A 183 30.15 4.84 -8.08
CA ALA A 183 29.84 3.51 -8.61
C ALA A 183 28.31 3.24 -8.62
N CYS A 184 27.58 3.74 -7.62
CA CYS A 184 26.14 3.51 -7.48
C CYS A 184 25.27 4.65 -8.03
N ARG A 185 25.85 5.76 -8.49
CA ARG A 185 25.11 6.91 -9.05
C ARG A 185 24.10 6.52 -10.13
N PRO A 186 24.44 5.73 -11.17
CA PRO A 186 23.47 5.38 -12.20
C PRO A 186 22.30 4.55 -11.65
N LEU A 187 22.55 3.66 -10.68
CA LEU A 187 21.53 2.87 -10.01
C LEU A 187 20.59 3.78 -9.19
N ALA A 188 21.16 4.71 -8.41
CA ALA A 188 20.40 5.64 -7.59
C ALA A 188 19.48 6.54 -8.43
N VAL A 189 19.98 7.04 -9.57
CA VAL A 189 19.18 7.88 -10.49
C VAL A 189 18.02 7.08 -11.09
N GLN A 190 18.26 5.84 -11.52
CA GLN A 190 17.19 5.00 -12.07
C GLN A 190 16.16 4.60 -11.00
N ALA A 191 16.61 4.24 -9.80
CA ALA A 191 15.72 3.94 -8.67
C ALA A 191 14.78 5.11 -8.38
N LEU A 192 15.30 6.33 -8.34
CA LEU A 192 14.52 7.53 -8.07
C LEU A 192 13.55 7.85 -9.21
N LYS A 193 13.98 7.72 -10.48
CA LYS A 193 13.08 7.89 -11.64
C LYS A 193 11.90 6.93 -11.59
N LEU A 194 12.14 5.67 -11.28
CA LEU A 194 11.10 4.65 -11.15
C LEU A 194 10.15 4.96 -9.99
N ALA A 195 10.68 5.37 -8.83
CA ALA A 195 9.88 5.74 -7.67
C ALA A 195 9.01 6.99 -7.90
N LEU A 196 9.46 7.93 -8.73
CA LEU A 196 8.74 9.17 -9.05
C LEU A 196 7.82 9.08 -10.26
N THR A 197 7.88 7.99 -11.03
CA THR A 197 7.01 7.81 -12.19
C THR A 197 5.52 7.84 -11.80
N PRO A 198 5.04 7.14 -10.74
CA PRO A 198 3.62 7.20 -10.35
C PRO A 198 3.10 8.59 -9.97
N PRO A 199 3.75 9.39 -9.09
CA PRO A 199 3.26 10.72 -8.77
C PRO A 199 3.32 11.68 -9.96
N ILE A 200 4.35 11.59 -10.83
CA ILE A 200 4.43 12.39 -12.05
C ILE A 200 3.26 12.06 -12.99
N ASN A 201 3.01 10.77 -13.25
CA ASN A 201 1.91 10.34 -14.11
C ASN A 201 0.55 10.76 -13.55
N SER A 202 0.39 10.71 -12.23
CA SER A 202 -0.81 11.19 -11.55
C SER A 202 -1.01 12.68 -11.80
N MET A 203 0.03 13.51 -11.63
CA MET A 203 -0.05 14.95 -11.92
C MET A 203 -0.44 15.27 -13.36
N SER A 204 0.01 14.48 -14.34
CA SER A 204 -0.29 14.70 -15.75
C SER A 204 -1.76 14.48 -16.13
N VAL A 205 -2.48 13.61 -15.40
CA VAL A 205 -3.89 13.27 -15.71
C VAL A 205 -4.90 14.01 -14.82
N LEU A 206 -4.42 14.58 -13.70
CA LEU A 206 -5.25 15.29 -12.75
C LEU A 206 -5.89 16.53 -13.36
N GLY A 207 -7.21 16.66 -13.19
CA GLY A 207 -7.98 17.78 -13.71
C GLY A 207 -8.38 17.67 -15.18
N ILE A 208 -7.81 16.72 -15.94
CA ILE A 208 -8.24 16.42 -17.32
C ILE A 208 -9.10 15.16 -17.34
N ILE A 209 -8.61 14.07 -16.75
CA ILE A 209 -9.26 12.75 -16.79
C ILE A 209 -9.78 12.36 -15.40
N ALA A 210 -8.99 12.62 -14.36
CA ALA A 210 -9.30 12.20 -13.01
C ALA A 210 -9.60 13.40 -12.10
N ILE A 211 -10.74 13.34 -11.40
CA ILE A 211 -11.05 14.22 -10.27
C ILE A 211 -10.76 13.44 -8.99
N PRO A 212 -9.81 13.89 -8.15
CA PRO A 212 -9.47 13.21 -6.91
C PRO A 212 -10.64 13.08 -5.95
N GLY A 213 -10.67 11.97 -5.21
CA GLY A 213 -11.70 11.72 -4.20
C GLY A 213 -11.71 12.79 -3.10
N MET A 214 -10.54 13.28 -2.66
CA MET A 214 -10.46 14.32 -1.63
C MET A 214 -10.95 15.69 -2.14
N MET A 215 -10.64 16.05 -3.40
CA MET A 215 -11.20 17.25 -4.04
C MET A 215 -12.73 17.16 -4.16
N THR A 216 -13.23 16.01 -4.63
CA THR A 216 -14.69 15.76 -4.72
C THR A 216 -15.34 15.81 -3.35
N GLY A 217 -14.71 15.20 -2.33
CA GLY A 217 -15.18 15.21 -0.95
C GLY A 217 -15.23 16.62 -0.36
N ALA A 218 -14.24 17.47 -0.63
CA ALA A 218 -14.25 18.87 -0.20
C ALA A 218 -15.39 19.66 -0.87
N ILE A 219 -15.64 19.42 -2.15
CA ILE A 219 -16.75 20.04 -2.89
C ILE A 219 -18.09 19.60 -2.33
N LEU A 220 -18.28 18.30 -2.10
CA LEU A 220 -19.50 17.73 -1.48
C LEU A 220 -19.68 18.23 -0.03
N GLY A 221 -18.58 18.51 0.67
CA GLY A 221 -18.57 19.13 1.99
C GLY A 221 -18.79 20.65 1.98
N GLY A 222 -19.15 21.25 0.83
CA GLY A 222 -19.51 22.67 0.71
C GLY A 222 -18.34 23.61 0.43
N SER A 223 -17.13 23.11 0.17
CA SER A 223 -16.01 23.97 -0.25
C SER A 223 -16.20 24.45 -1.69
N SER A 224 -15.74 25.67 -2.00
CA SER A 224 -15.70 26.13 -3.39
C SER A 224 -14.78 25.26 -4.24
N VAL A 225 -15.15 25.03 -5.49
CA VAL A 225 -14.38 24.20 -6.43
C VAL A 225 -12.95 24.70 -6.58
N GLN A 226 -12.77 26.03 -6.63
CA GLN A 226 -11.46 26.67 -6.73
C GLN A 226 -10.61 26.41 -5.49
N GLN A 227 -11.19 26.41 -4.30
CA GLN A 227 -10.47 26.11 -3.07
C GLN A 227 -10.07 24.64 -2.99
N ALA A 228 -10.99 23.73 -3.34
CA ALA A 228 -10.71 22.30 -3.40
C ALA A 228 -9.59 21.96 -4.40
N ALA A 229 -9.59 22.62 -5.57
CA ALA A 229 -8.53 22.46 -6.57
C ALA A 229 -7.16 22.92 -6.05
N LYS A 230 -7.08 24.08 -5.38
CA LYS A 230 -5.83 24.58 -4.77
C LYS A 230 -5.30 23.63 -3.71
N LEU A 231 -6.17 23.15 -2.82
CA LEU A 231 -5.79 22.18 -1.80
C LEU A 231 -5.25 20.88 -2.42
N GLN A 232 -5.90 20.39 -3.47
CA GLN A 232 -5.46 19.19 -4.17
C GLN A 232 -4.10 19.37 -4.86
N MET A 233 -3.83 20.54 -5.47
CA MET A 233 -2.52 20.86 -6.04
C MET A 233 -1.42 20.82 -4.96
N ILE A 234 -1.66 21.46 -3.81
CA ILE A 234 -0.74 21.47 -2.68
C ILE A 234 -0.44 20.04 -2.20
N ILE A 235 -1.47 19.21 -2.03
CA ILE A 235 -1.30 17.82 -1.56
C ILE A 235 -0.49 16.99 -2.56
N MET A 236 -0.69 17.17 -3.86
CA MET A 236 0.10 16.47 -4.87
C MET A 236 1.58 16.85 -4.83
N PHE A 237 1.89 18.13 -4.64
CA PHE A 237 3.27 18.58 -4.45
C PHE A 237 3.89 18.00 -3.18
N MET A 238 3.14 17.97 -2.08
CA MET A 238 3.58 17.36 -0.82
C MET A 238 3.84 15.85 -0.95
N ILE A 239 2.94 15.11 -1.61
CA ILE A 239 3.11 13.68 -1.90
C ILE A 239 4.40 13.45 -2.69
N THR A 240 4.63 14.24 -3.73
CA THR A 240 5.80 14.09 -4.60
C THR A 240 7.09 14.44 -3.86
N ALA A 241 7.09 15.51 -3.08
CA ALA A 241 8.22 15.89 -2.23
C ALA A 241 8.54 14.80 -1.19
N SER A 242 7.53 14.25 -0.52
CA SER A 242 7.72 13.18 0.48
C SER A 242 8.24 11.91 -0.16
N THR A 243 7.66 11.52 -1.29
CA THR A 243 8.11 10.35 -2.06
C THR A 243 9.55 10.51 -2.52
N THR A 244 9.93 11.69 -3.03
CA THR A 244 11.29 12.00 -3.45
C THR A 244 12.26 11.87 -2.28
N LEU A 245 11.97 12.55 -1.17
CA LEU A 245 12.86 12.61 -0.02
C LEU A 245 13.06 11.22 0.62
N ALA A 246 11.99 10.45 0.82
CA ALA A 246 12.09 9.09 1.34
C ALA A 246 12.86 8.17 0.39
N SER A 247 12.61 8.26 -0.92
CA SER A 247 13.26 7.45 -1.94
C SER A 247 14.76 7.75 -2.01
N VAL A 248 15.15 9.02 -1.85
CA VAL A 248 16.56 9.42 -1.74
C VAL A 248 17.19 8.82 -0.48
N PHE A 249 16.57 9.03 0.69
CA PHE A 249 17.09 8.50 1.96
C PHE A 249 17.28 6.99 1.93
N ILE A 250 16.28 6.24 1.48
CA ILE A 250 16.36 4.78 1.45
C ILE A 250 17.36 4.28 0.42
N THR A 251 17.50 4.97 -0.71
CA THR A 251 18.50 4.66 -1.74
C THR A 251 19.92 4.79 -1.18
N PHE A 252 20.20 5.92 -0.51
CA PHE A 252 21.49 6.11 0.15
C PHE A 252 21.70 5.09 1.27
N ALA A 253 20.70 4.86 2.14
CA ALA A 253 20.81 3.87 3.21
C ALA A 253 21.11 2.47 2.66
N ALA A 254 20.43 2.04 1.58
CA ALA A 254 20.68 0.75 0.94
C ALA A 254 22.11 0.66 0.38
N ILE A 255 22.60 1.69 -0.32
CA ILE A 255 23.97 1.71 -0.87
C ILE A 255 25.01 1.63 0.26
N PHE A 256 24.84 2.40 1.34
CA PHE A 256 25.77 2.42 2.46
C PHE A 256 25.77 1.12 3.27
N VAL A 257 24.65 0.40 3.31
CA VAL A 257 24.58 -0.89 4.00
C VAL A 257 25.11 -2.03 3.13
N ILE A 258 24.90 -2.00 1.82
CA ILE A 258 25.27 -3.09 0.91
C ILE A 258 26.74 -2.98 0.46
N VAL A 259 27.22 -1.76 0.21
CA VAL A 259 28.61 -1.48 -0.15
C VAL A 259 29.37 -1.13 1.12
N ASP A 260 30.31 -1.99 1.51
CA ASP A 260 31.05 -1.79 2.75
C ASP A 260 32.14 -0.71 2.61
N HIS A 261 32.68 -0.26 3.74
CA HIS A 261 33.79 0.71 3.78
C HIS A 261 35.05 0.23 3.04
N GLU A 262 35.22 -1.09 2.88
CA GLU A 262 36.31 -1.70 2.11
C GLU A 262 36.01 -1.81 0.60
N HIS A 263 35.04 -1.07 0.07
CA HIS A 263 34.71 -1.03 -1.37
C HIS A 263 34.36 -2.42 -1.94
N ARG A 264 33.65 -3.23 -1.15
CA ARG A 264 33.16 -4.55 -1.56
C ARG A 264 31.65 -4.60 -1.43
N VAL A 265 30.99 -5.18 -2.43
CA VAL A 265 29.56 -5.47 -2.37
C VAL A 265 29.38 -6.70 -1.49
N ARG A 266 28.63 -6.60 -0.39
CA ARG A 266 28.34 -7.73 0.50
C ARG A 266 26.97 -8.35 0.16
N PRO A 267 26.92 -9.37 -0.72
CA PRO A 267 25.66 -10.04 -1.06
C PRO A 267 25.04 -10.73 0.16
N ASP A 268 25.84 -11.08 1.17
CA ASP A 268 25.41 -11.70 2.43
C ASP A 268 24.46 -10.81 3.26
N ARG A 269 24.38 -9.51 2.95
CA ARG A 269 23.46 -8.57 3.60
C ARG A 269 22.10 -8.47 2.89
N ILE A 270 21.92 -9.15 1.75
CA ILE A 270 20.67 -9.20 1.01
C ILE A 270 19.99 -10.52 1.35
N GLU A 271 18.97 -10.44 2.21
CA GLU A 271 18.12 -11.58 2.51
C GLU A 271 17.03 -11.62 1.45
N GLU A 272 16.97 -12.72 0.70
CA GLU A 272 15.72 -13.02 0.01
C GLU A 272 14.67 -13.22 1.08
N ASN A 273 13.54 -12.52 0.94
CA ASN A 273 12.45 -12.61 1.88
C ASN A 273 11.77 -13.98 1.67
N GLY A 274 12.44 -15.03 2.17
CA GLY A 274 12.09 -16.44 2.08
C GLY A 274 10.94 -16.74 3.02
N LYS A 275 9.79 -16.13 2.74
CA LYS A 275 8.43 -16.53 3.14
C LYS A 275 7.50 -15.53 2.48
N GLN A 276 7.39 -15.73 1.17
CA GLN A 276 6.21 -15.37 0.44
C GLN A 276 5.00 -15.83 1.25
N TRP A 277 4.12 -14.89 1.59
CA TRP A 277 2.74 -15.20 1.94
C TRP A 277 2.01 -15.92 0.76
N PHE A 278 2.61 -15.95 -0.43
CA PHE A 278 2.30 -16.90 -1.51
C PHE A 278 2.63 -18.38 -1.19
N ALA A 279 3.28 -18.73 -0.08
CA ALA A 279 3.34 -20.12 0.39
C ALA A 279 1.97 -20.61 0.93
N ILE A 280 1.06 -19.70 1.30
CA ILE A 280 -0.35 -20.03 1.58
C ILE A 280 -1.09 -20.39 0.28
N GLN A 281 -0.63 -19.87 -0.87
CA GLN A 281 -1.20 -20.16 -2.20
C GLN A 281 -1.14 -21.66 -2.57
N GLN A 282 -0.19 -22.41 -1.99
CA GLN A 282 -0.07 -23.86 -2.20
C GLN A 282 -0.84 -24.69 -1.17
N TRP A 283 -1.07 -24.16 0.03
CA TRP A 283 -1.64 -24.91 1.13
C TRP A 283 -3.17 -24.99 1.12
N ASP A 284 -3.86 -24.05 0.47
CA ASP A 284 -5.32 -23.93 0.60
C ASP A 284 -6.14 -24.25 -0.66
N LEU A 285 -5.58 -24.20 -1.88
CA LEU A 285 -6.40 -24.44 -3.07
C LEU A 285 -6.78 -25.93 -3.24
N LYS A 286 -5.85 -26.86 -2.97
CA LYS A 286 -6.14 -28.31 -3.03
C LYS A 286 -7.01 -28.78 -1.86
N LYS A 287 -6.82 -28.21 -0.66
CA LYS A 287 -7.64 -28.52 0.52
C LYS A 287 -9.05 -27.96 0.37
N PHE A 288 -9.20 -26.72 -0.06
CA PHE A 288 -10.50 -26.08 -0.26
C PHE A 288 -11.28 -26.68 -1.42
N ILE A 289 -10.64 -26.94 -2.58
CA ILE A 289 -11.28 -27.67 -3.70
C ILE A 289 -11.60 -29.12 -3.29
N GLY A 290 -10.73 -29.77 -2.51
CA GLY A 290 -10.99 -31.10 -1.96
C GLY A 290 -12.20 -31.11 -1.01
N TRP A 291 -12.32 -30.11 -0.16
CA TRP A 291 -13.46 -29.93 0.76
C TRP A 291 -14.76 -29.63 0.00
N PHE A 292 -14.73 -28.74 -1.00
CA PHE A 292 -15.89 -28.44 -1.84
C PHE A 292 -16.33 -29.63 -2.70
N ARG A 293 -15.37 -30.36 -3.28
CA ARG A 293 -15.65 -31.56 -4.10
C ARG A 293 -16.20 -32.71 -3.25
N ASN A 294 -15.73 -32.87 -2.02
CA ASN A 294 -16.24 -33.89 -1.09
C ASN A 294 -17.59 -33.50 -0.48
N GLY A 295 -17.87 -32.20 -0.28
CA GLY A 295 -19.17 -31.70 0.18
C GLY A 295 -20.29 -31.88 -0.84
N VAL A 296 -19.98 -31.80 -2.15
CA VAL A 296 -20.97 -31.98 -3.23
C VAL A 296 -21.20 -33.46 -3.58
N ARG A 297 -20.25 -34.36 -3.27
CA ARG A 297 -20.35 -35.80 -3.60
C ARG A 297 -20.93 -36.67 -2.48
N GLY A 298 -21.26 -36.09 -1.32
CA GLY A 298 -21.70 -36.82 -0.12
C GLY A 298 -23.20 -37.05 0.05
N ARG A 299 -24.03 -36.90 -0.99
CA ARG A 299 -25.50 -36.99 -0.84
C ARG A 299 -26.25 -37.85 -1.85
N THR A 300 -25.56 -38.68 -2.61
CA THR A 300 -26.19 -39.63 -3.54
C THR A 300 -25.41 -40.93 -3.52
N ASP A 301 -25.68 -41.76 -2.51
CA ASP A 301 -25.64 -43.23 -2.63
C ASP A 301 -26.32 -43.83 -1.39
N LYS A 302 -27.65 -43.88 -1.44
CA LYS A 302 -28.46 -44.97 -0.89
C LYS A 302 -29.29 -45.49 -2.06
N PRO A 303 -29.22 -46.80 -2.36
CA PRO A 303 -30.24 -47.74 -1.87
C PRO A 303 -29.60 -49.06 -1.37
N ASN A 304 -30.07 -49.75 -0.33
CA ASN A 304 -31.38 -50.34 0.05
C ASN A 304 -31.51 -51.82 -0.36
N GLY A 305 -31.63 -52.70 0.65
CA GLY A 305 -32.11 -54.10 0.63
C GLY A 305 -31.11 -55.16 0.13
N SER A 306 -31.13 -56.43 0.52
CA SER A 306 -31.76 -57.22 1.61
C SER A 306 -31.44 -58.70 1.28
N HIS A 307 -31.39 -59.57 2.29
CA HIS A 307 -31.44 -61.06 2.18
C HIS A 307 -30.16 -61.75 1.67
N SER A 308 -29.48 -62.57 2.48
CA SER A 308 -29.83 -63.93 2.97
C SER A 308 -29.30 -65.01 2.03
N GLU A 309 -28.43 -65.89 2.58
CA GLU A 309 -28.12 -67.25 2.11
C GLU A 309 -27.42 -67.34 0.74
N ARG A 310 -26.66 -68.36 0.36
CA ARG A 310 -25.95 -69.53 0.92
C ARG A 310 -25.15 -70.05 -0.29
N GLU A 311 -24.01 -70.67 -0.04
CA GLU A 311 -23.35 -71.63 -0.96
C GLU A 311 -22.71 -71.03 -2.24
N VAL A 312 -21.55 -71.47 -2.75
CA VAL A 312 -20.85 -72.75 -2.64
C VAL A 312 -19.42 -72.58 -3.21
N LEU A 313 -18.45 -73.28 -2.59
CA LEU A 313 -17.23 -73.90 -3.14
C LEU A 313 -16.38 -73.15 -4.19
N ILE A 314 -15.08 -72.98 -3.89
CA ILE A 314 -13.93 -73.74 -4.47
C ILE A 314 -12.62 -73.05 -4.06
N ALA A 315 -11.68 -73.89 -3.59
CA ALA A 315 -10.26 -73.66 -3.25
C ALA A 315 -9.92 -73.21 -1.83
#